data_AF-A0A099RYZ3-F1
#
_entry.id   AF-A0A099RYZ3-F1
#
_cell.length_a   1.000
_cell.length_b   1.000
_cell.length_c   1.000
_cell.angle_alpha   90.00
_cell.angle_beta   90.00
_cell.angle_gamma   90.00
#
_symmetry.space_group_name_H-M   'P 1'
#
loop_
_entity.id
_entity.type
_entity.pdbx_description
1 polymer ?
#
loop_
_entity_poly.entity_id
_entity_poly.type
_entity_poly.pdbx_seq_one_letter_code
_entity_poly.pdbx_strand_id
1 'polypeptide(L)'
;MDYEVVIISHRPHLCRGAQLCLKAHNYRVFDGTNYPSFSKLVNDCITSSKYEIIIVCNEKARPTPQAVEKILVMLNEGWGIVALFRFGFFGFKKDLIRRIGFFDERFIGGGYEDVDFARRLKEANIGYYESEEIEYIYLPTSWNYEKTNLSRNQYFRKWKEEANQITRQLAEEDYPYDLGPFQNTKFIEFEKSVLLPYHGNIKEIKMQTELC
;
A
#
# COMPACT_ATOMS: atom_id res chain seq x y z
N MET A 1 16.67 -14.44 -6.33
CA MET A 1 15.41 -13.68 -6.48
C MET A 1 15.38 -12.62 -5.40
N ASP A 2 15.28 -11.35 -5.78
CA ASP A 2 15.40 -10.20 -4.86
C ASP A 2 14.01 -9.67 -4.43
N TYR A 3 13.22 -10.54 -3.80
CA TYR A 3 11.91 -10.17 -3.26
C TYR A 3 11.55 -11.01 -2.04
N GLU A 4 10.60 -10.51 -1.25
CA GLU A 4 9.94 -11.24 -0.17
C GLU A 4 8.43 -11.00 -0.20
N VAL A 5 7.65 -12.06 0.02
CA VAL A 5 6.22 -11.95 0.31
C VAL A 5 6.00 -11.96 1.81
N VAL A 6 5.48 -10.88 2.36
CA VAL A 6 5.20 -10.79 3.80
C VAL A 6 3.70 -10.92 4.03
N ILE A 7 3.31 -11.98 4.72
CA ILE A 7 1.93 -12.19 5.15
C ILE A 7 1.73 -11.43 6.45
N ILE A 8 1.12 -10.24 6.37
CA ILE A 8 0.83 -9.39 7.53
C ILE A 8 -0.54 -9.73 8.10
N SER A 9 -0.65 -9.84 9.42
CA SER A 9 -1.95 -9.97 10.08
C SER A 9 -1.89 -9.62 11.55
N HIS A 10 -2.90 -8.91 12.06
CA HIS A 10 -3.15 -8.81 13.50
C HIS A 10 -3.98 -9.99 14.05
N ARG A 11 -4.26 -11.01 13.21
CA ARG A 11 -4.83 -12.31 13.58
C ARG A 11 -3.99 -13.44 12.99
N PRO A 12 -2.74 -13.66 13.47
CA PRO A 12 -1.81 -14.61 12.86
C PRO A 12 -2.35 -16.03 12.69
N HIS A 13 -3.27 -16.46 13.56
CA HIS A 13 -3.93 -17.76 13.47
C HIS A 13 -4.73 -17.99 12.17
N LEU A 14 -5.06 -16.92 11.43
CA LEU A 14 -5.76 -17.00 10.14
C LEU A 14 -4.81 -17.07 8.92
N CYS A 15 -3.50 -16.89 9.11
CA CYS A 15 -2.53 -16.82 8.01
C CYS A 15 -2.34 -18.13 7.24
N ARG A 16 -2.76 -19.28 7.81
CA ARG A 16 -2.52 -20.61 7.22
C ARG A 16 -2.98 -20.72 5.76
N GLY A 17 -4.13 -20.13 5.42
CA GLY A 17 -4.63 -20.14 4.05
C GLY A 17 -3.69 -19.43 3.07
N ALA A 18 -3.25 -18.22 3.41
CA ALA A 18 -2.30 -17.46 2.60
C ALA A 18 -0.92 -18.13 2.53
N GLN A 19 -0.46 -18.77 3.61
CA GLN A 19 0.82 -19.50 3.63
C GLN A 19 0.80 -20.68 2.64
N LEU A 20 -0.29 -21.43 2.55
CA LEU A 20 -0.42 -22.55 1.62
C LEU A 20 -0.36 -22.08 0.15
N CYS A 21 -0.99 -20.94 -0.15
CA CYS A 21 -0.93 -20.28 -1.45
C CYS A 21 0.50 -19.88 -1.85
N LEU A 22 1.32 -19.46 -0.88
CA LEU A 22 2.65 -18.88 -1.11
C LEU A 22 3.81 -19.84 -0.87
N LYS A 23 3.53 -21.14 -0.64
CA LYS A 23 4.54 -22.16 -0.25
C LYS A 23 5.76 -22.27 -1.19
N ALA A 24 5.60 -21.88 -2.45
CA ALA A 24 6.64 -21.95 -3.48
C ALA A 24 7.50 -20.69 -3.59
N HIS A 25 7.23 -19.66 -2.77
CA HIS A 25 7.91 -18.37 -2.81
C HIS A 25 8.71 -18.11 -1.54
N ASN A 26 9.59 -17.10 -1.59
CA ASN A 26 10.20 -16.55 -0.39
C ASN A 26 9.14 -15.79 0.41
N TYR A 27 8.58 -16.41 1.46
CA TYR A 27 7.56 -15.78 2.29
C TYR A 27 7.84 -15.92 3.78
N ARG A 28 7.28 -14.99 4.55
CA ARG A 28 7.20 -15.07 6.02
C ARG A 28 5.89 -14.51 6.52
N VAL A 29 5.52 -14.86 7.76
CA VAL A 29 4.41 -14.24 8.48
C VAL A 29 4.96 -13.12 9.36
N PHE A 30 4.30 -11.96 9.35
CA PHE A 30 4.57 -10.86 10.26
C PHE A 30 3.38 -10.72 11.21
N ASP A 31 3.63 -10.93 12.50
CA ASP A 31 2.63 -10.79 13.54
C ASP A 31 2.40 -9.31 13.85
N GLY A 32 1.22 -8.81 13.46
CA GLY A 32 0.76 -7.45 13.71
C GLY A 32 -0.14 -7.33 14.93
N THR A 33 -0.16 -8.32 15.82
CA THR A 33 -0.96 -8.26 17.06
C THR A 33 -0.59 -7.01 17.86
N ASN A 34 -1.59 -6.28 18.36
CA ASN A 34 -1.45 -5.00 19.08
C ASN A 34 -0.92 -3.82 18.27
N TYR A 35 -0.79 -3.93 16.95
CA TYR A 35 -0.46 -2.77 16.12
C TYR A 35 -1.60 -1.73 16.14
N PRO A 36 -1.28 -0.44 16.24
CA PRO A 36 -2.28 0.62 16.32
C PRO A 36 -2.96 0.91 14.97
N SER A 37 -2.31 0.56 13.85
CA SER A 37 -2.83 0.80 12.52
C SER A 37 -2.28 -0.15 11.47
N PHE A 38 -2.99 -0.25 10.34
CA PHE A 38 -2.50 -0.90 9.13
C PHE A 38 -1.23 -0.22 8.60
N SER A 39 -1.20 1.12 8.55
CA SER A 39 -0.02 1.88 8.11
C SER A 39 1.24 1.50 8.88
N LYS A 40 1.18 1.49 10.21
CA LYS A 40 2.33 1.11 11.04
C LYS A 40 2.77 -0.33 10.79
N LEU A 41 1.80 -1.25 10.64
CA LEU A 41 2.07 -2.66 10.35
C LEU A 41 2.81 -2.82 9.02
N VAL A 42 2.37 -2.10 7.98
CA VAL A 42 3.01 -2.10 6.67
C VAL A 42 4.41 -1.48 6.74
N ASN A 43 4.59 -0.36 7.44
CA ASN A 43 5.90 0.28 7.59
C ASN A 43 6.92 -0.64 8.28
N ASP A 44 6.57 -1.27 9.41
CA ASP A 44 7.45 -2.21 10.10
C ASP A 44 7.70 -3.48 9.27
N CYS A 45 6.73 -3.92 8.46
CA CYS A 45 6.90 -4.98 7.48
C CYS A 45 7.95 -4.61 6.42
N ILE A 46 7.90 -3.39 5.87
CA ILE A 46 8.85 -2.90 4.86
C ILE A 46 10.27 -2.87 5.45
N THR A 47 10.43 -2.29 6.63
CA THR A 47 11.75 -2.04 7.23
C THR A 47 12.40 -3.30 7.77
N SER A 48 11.62 -4.26 8.23
CA SER A 48 12.13 -5.56 8.71
C SER A 48 12.63 -6.48 7.59
N SER A 49 12.24 -6.24 6.34
CA SER A 49 12.73 -7.03 5.21
C SER A 49 14.07 -6.49 4.70
N LYS A 50 14.97 -7.35 4.24
CA LYS A 50 16.23 -6.94 3.59
C LYS A 50 16.13 -6.80 2.07
N TYR A 51 15.00 -7.22 1.48
CA TYR A 51 14.81 -7.24 0.03
C TYR A 51 14.31 -5.90 -0.48
N GLU A 52 14.64 -5.55 -1.73
CA GLU A 52 14.19 -4.30 -2.35
C GLU A 52 12.72 -4.39 -2.80
N ILE A 53 12.30 -5.55 -3.30
CA ILE A 53 10.90 -5.79 -3.68
C ILE A 53 10.17 -6.44 -2.52
N ILE A 54 9.09 -5.80 -2.09
CA ILE A 54 8.20 -6.31 -1.05
C ILE A 54 6.82 -6.56 -1.66
N ILE A 55 6.27 -7.73 -1.39
CA ILE A 55 4.88 -8.06 -1.69
C ILE A 55 4.17 -8.27 -0.36
N VAL A 56 3.22 -7.41 -0.04
CA VAL A 56 2.39 -7.50 1.16
C VAL A 56 1.15 -8.33 0.83
N CYS A 57 0.87 -9.30 1.69
CA CYS A 57 -0.29 -10.18 1.59
C CYS A 57 -1.00 -10.18 2.94
N ASN A 58 -2.31 -9.92 2.99
CA ASN A 58 -3.05 -10.09 4.24
C ASN A 58 -3.56 -11.54 4.40
N GLU A 59 -4.09 -11.88 5.58
CA GLU A 59 -4.52 -13.25 5.87
C GLU A 59 -5.70 -13.75 5.00
N LYS A 60 -6.42 -12.83 4.35
CA LYS A 60 -7.64 -13.11 3.58
C LYS A 60 -7.37 -13.35 2.09
N ALA A 61 -6.24 -12.86 1.58
CA ALA A 61 -5.84 -13.05 0.19
C ALA A 61 -5.50 -14.52 -0.12
N ARG A 62 -5.88 -14.98 -1.31
CA ARG A 62 -5.59 -16.33 -1.83
C ARG A 62 -4.85 -16.20 -3.18
N PRO A 63 -3.60 -15.71 -3.17
CA PRO A 63 -2.86 -15.51 -4.41
C PRO A 63 -2.45 -16.84 -5.04
N THR A 64 -2.22 -16.83 -6.35
CA THR A 64 -1.58 -17.93 -7.08
C THR A 64 -0.11 -17.59 -7.33
N PRO A 65 0.76 -18.57 -7.66
CA PRO A 65 2.12 -18.27 -8.08
C PRO A 65 2.20 -17.30 -9.26
N GLN A 66 1.25 -17.39 -10.20
CA GLN A 66 1.15 -16.50 -11.36
C GLN A 66 0.84 -15.05 -10.94
N ALA A 67 0.09 -14.84 -9.85
CA ALA A 67 -0.18 -13.52 -9.32
C ALA A 67 1.10 -12.85 -8.76
N VAL A 68 1.94 -13.64 -8.08
CA VAL A 68 3.27 -13.18 -7.62
C VAL A 68 4.16 -12.82 -8.81
N GLU A 69 4.24 -13.71 -9.80
CA GLU A 69 5.02 -13.48 -11.03
C GLU A 69 4.57 -12.22 -11.76
N LYS A 70 3.26 -12.01 -11.91
CA LYS A 70 2.69 -10.80 -12.53
C LYS A 70 3.13 -9.53 -11.79
N ILE A 71 3.05 -9.50 -10.46
CA ILE A 71 3.55 -8.37 -9.67
C ILE A 71 5.03 -8.11 -9.99
N LEU A 72 5.87 -9.15 -9.95
CA LEU A 72 7.31 -9.00 -10.19
C LEU A 72 7.62 -8.48 -11.60
N VAL A 73 6.92 -9.00 -12.63
CA VAL A 73 7.06 -8.55 -14.02
C VAL A 73 6.70 -7.07 -14.14
N MET A 74 5.54 -6.66 -13.62
CA MET A 74 5.08 -5.28 -13.70
C MET A 74 5.97 -4.31 -12.91
N LEU A 75 6.46 -4.71 -11.73
CA LEU A 75 7.44 -3.88 -11.00
C LEU A 75 8.76 -3.70 -11.78
N ASN A 76 9.17 -4.70 -12.56
CA ASN A 76 10.33 -4.57 -13.45
C ASN A 76 10.06 -3.66 -14.66
N GLU A 77 8.82 -3.58 -15.13
CA GLU A 77 8.37 -2.64 -16.16
C GLU A 77 8.24 -1.19 -15.66
N GLY A 78 8.40 -0.96 -14.36
CA GLY A 78 8.38 0.37 -13.75
C GLY A 78 7.05 0.79 -13.14
N TRP A 79 6.12 -0.13 -12.92
CA TRP A 79 4.94 0.17 -12.10
C TRP A 79 5.38 0.54 -10.67
N GLY A 80 4.78 1.59 -10.10
CA GLY A 80 5.11 2.01 -8.73
C GLY A 80 4.63 1.00 -7.70
N ILE A 81 3.36 0.65 -7.81
CA ILE A 81 2.70 -0.36 -6.98
C ILE A 81 1.75 -1.19 -7.86
N VAL A 82 1.69 -2.48 -7.58
CA VAL A 82 0.84 -3.45 -8.27
C VAL A 82 0.00 -4.18 -7.22
N ALA A 83 -1.28 -3.86 -7.18
CA ALA A 83 -2.28 -4.38 -6.25
C ALA A 83 -3.24 -5.30 -7.00
N LEU A 84 -3.10 -6.62 -6.81
CA LEU A 84 -3.98 -7.60 -7.45
C LEU A 84 -5.22 -7.93 -6.59
N PHE A 85 -5.30 -7.34 -5.40
CA PHE A 85 -6.52 -7.21 -4.62
C PHE A 85 -6.41 -6.01 -3.67
N ARG A 86 -6.59 -4.79 -4.20
CA ARG A 86 -6.44 -3.53 -3.42
C ARG A 86 -5.19 -3.58 -2.52
N PHE A 87 -5.27 -3.07 -1.29
CA PHE A 87 -4.23 -3.21 -0.27
C PHE A 87 -4.30 -4.55 0.50
N GLY A 88 -5.03 -5.54 0.00
CA GLY A 88 -5.06 -6.90 0.52
C GLY A 88 -3.98 -7.82 -0.05
N PHE A 89 -3.56 -7.57 -1.29
CA PHE A 89 -2.41 -8.23 -1.92
C PHE A 89 -1.76 -7.30 -2.95
N PHE A 90 -0.61 -6.75 -2.60
CA PHE A 90 0.07 -5.71 -3.38
C PHE A 90 1.58 -5.78 -3.25
N GLY A 91 2.32 -5.32 -4.26
CA GLY A 91 3.77 -5.23 -4.20
C GLY A 91 4.33 -3.95 -4.80
N PHE A 92 5.53 -3.59 -4.35
CA PHE A 92 6.27 -2.39 -4.75
C PHE A 92 7.78 -2.59 -4.51
N LYS A 93 8.59 -1.72 -5.12
CA LYS A 93 10.01 -1.55 -4.75
C LYS A 93 10.10 -0.56 -3.60
N LYS A 94 10.97 -0.78 -2.61
CA LYS A 94 11.22 0.18 -1.52
C LYS A 94 11.62 1.56 -2.03
N ASP A 95 12.17 1.63 -3.23
CA ASP A 95 12.45 2.88 -3.92
C ASP A 95 11.22 3.78 -4.12
N LEU A 96 10.02 3.20 -4.20
CA LEU A 96 8.77 3.94 -4.17
C LEU A 96 8.65 4.70 -2.84
N ILE A 97 8.85 4.00 -1.72
CA ILE A 97 8.75 4.57 -0.37
C ILE A 97 9.78 5.67 -0.17
N ARG A 98 11.01 5.48 -0.67
CA ARG A 98 12.03 6.53 -0.67
C ARG A 98 11.61 7.78 -1.46
N ARG A 99 10.75 7.62 -2.47
CA ARG A 99 10.28 8.72 -3.34
C ARG A 99 9.03 9.44 -2.82
N ILE A 100 8.06 8.73 -2.23
CA ILE A 100 6.78 9.31 -1.82
C ILE A 100 6.53 9.29 -0.31
N GLY A 101 7.47 8.75 0.47
CA GLY A 101 7.34 8.54 1.91
C GLY A 101 6.63 7.23 2.27
N PHE A 102 6.72 6.87 3.55
CA PHE A 102 6.05 5.72 4.14
C PHE A 102 4.53 5.84 4.14
N PHE A 103 3.83 4.81 4.60
CA PHE A 103 2.42 4.93 4.93
C PHE A 103 2.28 5.87 6.13
N ASP A 104 1.32 6.79 6.08
CA ASP A 104 1.11 7.75 7.15
C ASP A 104 0.49 7.02 8.36
N GLU A 105 1.28 6.88 9.44
CA GLU A 105 0.91 6.16 10.65
C GLU A 105 -0.16 6.88 11.46
N ARG A 106 -0.45 8.15 11.14
CA ARG A 106 -1.51 8.95 11.77
C ARG A 106 -2.92 8.48 11.35
N PHE A 107 -3.04 7.64 10.32
CA PHE A 107 -4.27 6.89 10.00
C PHE A 107 -4.45 5.74 11.00
N ILE A 108 -4.89 6.06 12.23
CA ILE A 108 -5.04 5.10 13.33
C ILE A 108 -6.16 4.10 13.06
N GLY A 109 -5.87 2.81 13.25
CA GLY A 109 -6.73 1.69 12.88
C GLY A 109 -6.57 1.33 11.40
N GLY A 110 -7.48 1.82 10.56
CA GLY A 110 -7.46 1.59 9.11
C GLY A 110 -8.45 2.51 8.40
N GLY A 111 -8.61 2.33 7.10
CA GLY A 111 -9.38 3.22 6.24
C GLY A 111 -8.67 4.54 5.94
N TYR A 112 -8.87 5.04 4.71
CA TYR A 112 -8.28 6.26 4.15
C TYR A 112 -6.77 6.21 3.87
N GLU A 113 -6.00 5.27 4.43
CA GLU A 113 -4.56 5.15 4.13
C GLU A 113 -4.29 4.73 2.68
N ASP A 114 -5.17 3.92 2.10
CA ASP A 114 -5.15 3.51 0.70
C ASP A 114 -5.43 4.69 -0.24
N VAL A 115 -6.42 5.52 0.10
CA VAL A 115 -6.76 6.74 -0.63
C VAL A 115 -5.63 7.77 -0.54
N ASP A 116 -5.04 7.95 0.64
CA ASP A 116 -3.86 8.80 0.84
C ASP A 116 -2.69 8.35 -0.05
N PHE A 117 -2.39 7.06 -0.04
CA PHE A 117 -1.29 6.50 -0.81
C PHE A 117 -1.53 6.68 -2.32
N ALA A 118 -2.74 6.43 -2.80
CA ALA A 118 -3.12 6.65 -4.21
C ALA A 118 -2.96 8.11 -4.64
N ARG A 119 -3.30 9.08 -3.77
CA ARG A 119 -3.10 10.52 -4.05
C ARG A 119 -1.65 10.91 -4.13
N ARG A 120 -0.80 10.36 -3.25
CA ARG A 120 0.64 10.59 -3.30
C ARG A 120 1.30 10.02 -4.56
N LEU A 121 0.80 8.88 -5.06
CA LEU A 121 1.21 8.36 -6.36
C LEU A 121 0.85 9.33 -7.49
N LYS A 122 -0.36 9.93 -7.47
CA LYS A 122 -0.75 10.94 -8.46
C LYS A 122 0.12 12.19 -8.37
N GLU A 123 0.33 12.73 -7.16
CA GLU A 123 1.21 13.89 -6.94
C GLU A 123 2.63 13.66 -7.47
N ALA A 124 3.17 12.45 -7.29
CA ALA A 124 4.51 12.08 -7.73
C ALA A 124 4.59 11.64 -9.21
N ASN A 125 3.46 11.63 -9.92
CA ASN A 125 3.27 11.10 -11.27
C ASN A 125 3.78 9.65 -11.44
N ILE A 126 3.33 8.74 -10.57
CA ILE A 126 3.76 7.33 -10.52
C ILE A 126 2.59 6.39 -10.82
N GLY A 127 2.76 5.46 -11.75
CA GLY A 127 1.73 4.49 -12.13
C GLY A 127 1.32 3.54 -11.01
N TYR A 128 0.01 3.33 -10.91
CA TYR A 128 -0.66 2.41 -9.99
C TYR A 128 -1.47 1.39 -10.79
N TYR A 129 -1.16 0.09 -10.63
CA TYR A 129 -2.05 -0.98 -11.08
C TYR A 129 -2.87 -1.50 -9.92
N GLU A 130 -4.19 -1.45 -10.04
CA GLU A 130 -5.14 -1.94 -9.05
C GLU A 130 -6.23 -2.78 -9.72
N SER A 131 -6.42 -3.99 -9.22
CA SER A 131 -7.46 -4.92 -9.63
C SER A 131 -7.96 -5.77 -8.45
N GLU A 132 -8.96 -6.60 -8.71
CA GLU A 132 -9.48 -7.63 -7.81
C GLU A 132 -9.46 -8.99 -8.53
N GLU A 133 -8.27 -9.44 -8.93
CA GLU A 133 -8.11 -10.60 -9.81
C GLU A 133 -7.74 -11.91 -9.08
N ILE A 134 -7.40 -11.84 -7.80
CA ILE A 134 -7.19 -13.03 -6.96
C ILE A 134 -8.42 -13.34 -6.11
N GLU A 135 -8.53 -14.60 -5.67
CA GLU A 135 -9.54 -14.96 -4.68
C GLU A 135 -9.25 -14.26 -3.34
N TYR A 136 -10.33 -13.86 -2.67
CA TYR A 136 -10.26 -13.17 -1.39
C TYR A 136 -11.38 -13.62 -0.46
N ILE A 137 -11.04 -13.93 0.78
CA ILE A 137 -12.04 -14.31 1.78
C ILE A 137 -12.70 -13.04 2.33
N TYR A 138 -14.00 -12.90 2.07
CA TYR A 138 -14.82 -11.81 2.60
C TYR A 138 -15.17 -12.04 4.07
N LEU A 139 -14.37 -11.43 4.94
CA LEU A 139 -14.64 -11.30 6.38
C LEU A 139 -14.68 -9.81 6.76
N PRO A 140 -15.44 -9.43 7.79
CA PRO A 140 -15.41 -8.07 8.33
C PRO A 140 -13.99 -7.58 8.62
N THR A 141 -13.78 -6.28 8.46
CA THR A 141 -12.54 -5.65 8.92
C THR A 141 -12.44 -5.77 10.43
N SER A 142 -11.24 -6.03 10.91
CA SER A 142 -10.93 -6.16 12.33
C SER A 142 -10.14 -4.97 12.87
N TRP A 143 -9.84 -3.99 12.01
CA TRP A 143 -9.25 -2.70 12.38
C TRP A 143 -10.24 -1.75 13.07
N ASN A 144 -11.55 -2.04 13.04
CA ASN A 144 -12.61 -1.31 13.77
C ASN A 144 -12.59 0.23 13.57
N TYR A 145 -12.03 0.74 12.47
CA TYR A 145 -11.77 2.17 12.27
C TYR A 145 -13.05 3.03 12.23
N GLU A 146 -14.17 2.43 11.82
CA GLU A 146 -15.48 3.07 11.79
C GLU A 146 -15.96 3.54 13.17
N LYS A 147 -15.35 3.04 14.26
CA LYS A 147 -15.73 3.36 15.63
C LYS A 147 -15.11 4.65 16.17
N THR A 148 -14.01 5.15 15.59
CA THR A 148 -13.20 6.19 16.24
C THR A 148 -13.01 7.47 15.44
N ASN A 149 -13.47 7.56 14.18
CA ASN A 149 -13.30 8.72 13.27
C ASN A 149 -11.85 9.23 13.10
N LEU A 150 -10.84 8.57 13.68
CA LEU A 150 -9.45 9.06 13.73
C LEU A 150 -8.85 9.17 12.33
N SER A 151 -8.91 8.09 11.53
CA SER A 151 -8.44 8.09 10.14
C SER A 151 -9.16 9.11 9.29
N ARG A 152 -10.48 9.27 9.48
CA ARG A 152 -11.29 10.25 8.76
C ARG A 152 -10.86 11.68 9.09
N ASN A 153 -10.67 11.98 10.37
CA ASN A 153 -10.20 13.29 10.81
C ASN A 153 -8.79 13.57 10.30
N GLN A 154 -7.90 12.58 10.32
CA GLN A 154 -6.56 12.70 9.75
C GLN A 154 -6.62 12.96 8.24
N TYR A 155 -7.49 12.26 7.52
CA TYR A 155 -7.68 12.44 6.09
C TYR A 155 -8.06 13.88 5.75
N PHE A 156 -9.09 14.44 6.39
CA PHE A 156 -9.54 15.81 6.12
C PHE A 156 -8.62 16.89 6.68
N ARG A 157 -7.68 16.54 7.56
CA ARG A 157 -6.57 17.44 7.94
C ARG A 157 -5.47 17.46 6.90
N LYS A 158 -5.23 16.33 6.23
CA LYS A 158 -4.17 16.19 5.23
C LYS A 158 -4.62 16.60 3.84
N TRP A 159 -5.89 16.38 3.49
CA TRP A 159 -6.41 16.59 2.15
C TRP A 159 -7.64 17.50 2.17
N LYS A 160 -7.57 18.56 1.38
CA LYS A 160 -8.71 19.42 1.03
C LYS A 160 -9.19 19.08 -0.37
N GLU A 161 -10.48 18.85 -0.52
CA GLU A 161 -11.10 18.48 -1.80
C GLU A 161 -12.05 19.57 -2.27
N GLU A 162 -11.80 20.13 -3.45
CA GLU A 162 -12.57 21.24 -4.02
C GLU A 162 -12.81 20.99 -5.51
N ALA A 163 -14.03 20.57 -5.86
CA ALA A 163 -14.43 20.26 -7.24
C ALA A 163 -13.42 19.33 -7.96
N ASN A 164 -12.61 19.86 -8.88
CA ASN A 164 -11.61 19.11 -9.66
C ASN A 164 -10.18 19.28 -9.14
N GLN A 165 -10.03 19.67 -7.87
CA GLN A 165 -8.73 19.88 -7.23
C GLN A 165 -8.67 19.18 -5.87
N ILE A 166 -7.55 18.53 -5.61
CA ILE A 166 -7.18 18.02 -4.28
C ILE A 166 -5.90 18.72 -3.86
N THR A 167 -5.92 19.36 -2.70
CA THR A 167 -4.76 20.03 -2.11
C THR A 167 -4.26 19.27 -0.89
N ARG A 168 -2.98 18.88 -0.88
CA ARG A 168 -2.30 18.38 0.32
C ARG A 168 -1.96 19.53 1.24
N GLN A 169 -2.52 19.50 2.46
CA GLN A 169 -2.37 20.51 3.50
C GLN A 169 -1.33 20.14 4.56
N LEU A 170 -0.99 18.85 4.65
CA LEU A 170 -0.08 18.33 5.65
C LEU A 170 1.03 17.52 4.98
N ALA A 171 2.28 17.81 5.38
CA ALA A 171 3.44 17.08 4.89
C ALA A 171 3.44 15.63 5.38
N GLU A 172 4.23 14.80 4.69
CA GLU A 172 4.57 13.47 5.20
C GLU A 172 5.34 13.60 6.52
N GLU A 173 5.07 12.68 7.43
CA GLU A 173 5.80 12.61 8.69
C GLU A 173 7.15 11.92 8.46
N ASP A 174 8.18 12.46 9.09
CA ASP A 174 9.53 11.89 9.03
C ASP A 174 9.65 10.79 10.10
N TYR A 175 9.45 9.55 9.66
CA TYR A 175 9.63 8.38 10.51
C TYR A 175 11.11 7.98 10.52
N PRO A 176 11.67 7.55 11.66
CA PRO A 176 13.09 7.20 11.80
C PRO A 176 13.46 5.85 11.16
N TYR A 177 12.77 5.47 10.08
CA TYR A 177 12.99 4.23 9.35
C TYR A 177 14.06 4.44 8.28
N ASP A 178 15.05 3.53 8.23
CA ASP A 178 16.09 3.55 7.20
C ASP A 178 15.86 2.43 6.18
N LEU A 179 15.71 2.80 4.90
CA LEU A 179 15.64 1.87 3.78
C LEU A 179 16.94 1.81 2.99
N GLY A 180 17.98 2.52 3.42
CA GLY A 180 19.20 2.73 2.65
C GLY A 180 19.00 3.71 1.47
N PRO A 181 19.99 3.81 0.58
CA PRO A 181 20.04 4.84 -0.45
C PRO A 181 18.96 4.66 -1.53
N PHE A 182 18.56 5.79 -2.13
CA PHE A 182 17.69 5.83 -3.31
C PHE A 182 18.35 5.15 -4.51
N GLN A 183 17.62 4.25 -5.18
CA GLN A 183 18.09 3.43 -6.30
C GLN A 183 17.69 4.00 -7.67
N ASN A 184 16.97 5.12 -7.71
CA ASN A 184 16.61 5.86 -8.92
C ASN A 184 15.81 5.03 -9.95
N THR A 185 14.83 4.28 -9.44
CA THR A 185 13.85 3.56 -10.26
C THR A 185 13.08 4.53 -11.14
N LYS A 186 13.04 4.22 -12.44
CA LYS A 186 12.19 4.93 -13.40
C LYS A 186 10.78 4.35 -13.33
N PHE A 187 9.88 5.08 -12.69
CA PHE A 187 8.48 4.72 -12.65
C PHE A 187 7.75 5.17 -13.92
N ILE A 188 6.76 4.39 -14.33
CA ILE A 188 5.82 4.83 -15.36
C ILE A 188 4.93 5.95 -14.82
N GLU A 189 4.36 6.75 -15.71
CA GLU A 189 3.52 7.90 -15.35
C GLU A 189 2.14 7.48 -14.83
N PHE A 190 1.55 8.29 -13.95
CA PHE A 190 0.26 8.01 -13.32
C PHE A 190 -0.87 7.90 -14.34
N GLU A 191 -0.79 8.58 -15.49
CA GLU A 191 -1.82 8.53 -16.53
C GLU A 191 -2.09 7.10 -17.02
N LYS A 192 -1.05 6.26 -17.03
CA LYS A 192 -1.10 4.84 -17.40
C LYS A 192 -1.73 3.93 -16.35
N SER A 193 -2.08 4.46 -15.17
CA SER A 193 -2.62 3.69 -14.06
C SER A 193 -3.87 2.91 -14.45
N VAL A 194 -4.05 1.73 -13.86
CA VAL A 194 -5.30 0.97 -13.91
C VAL A 194 -5.86 1.03 -12.51
N LEU A 195 -7.05 1.62 -12.34
CA LEU A 195 -7.64 1.89 -11.03
C LEU A 195 -9.04 1.30 -10.95
N LEU A 196 -9.44 0.87 -9.76
CA LEU A 196 -10.82 0.47 -9.53
C LEU A 196 -11.75 1.70 -9.49
N PRO A 197 -13.05 1.54 -9.81
CA PRO A 197 -13.97 2.66 -9.97
C PRO A 197 -14.15 3.56 -8.73
N TYR A 198 -13.87 3.05 -7.53
CA TYR A 198 -14.08 3.80 -6.29
C TYR A 198 -13.04 4.90 -6.04
N HIS A 199 -11.94 4.94 -6.78
CA HIS A 199 -11.04 6.09 -6.78
C HIS A 199 -11.62 7.30 -7.53
N GLY A 200 -12.83 7.15 -8.12
CA GLY A 200 -13.48 8.17 -8.92
C GLY A 200 -12.59 8.60 -10.09
N ASN A 201 -12.62 9.89 -10.42
CA ASN A 201 -11.85 10.45 -11.51
C ASN A 201 -10.50 11.02 -11.04
N ILE A 202 -9.80 10.39 -10.09
CA ILE A 202 -8.49 10.87 -9.59
C ILE A 202 -7.46 11.16 -10.71
N LYS A 203 -7.58 10.48 -11.86
CA LYS A 203 -6.78 10.79 -13.06
C LYS A 203 -6.99 12.21 -13.58
N GLU A 204 -8.23 12.70 -13.57
CA GLU A 204 -8.65 14.00 -14.07
C GLU A 204 -8.50 15.12 -13.02
N ILE A 205 -8.35 14.74 -11.75
CA ILE A 205 -8.19 15.69 -10.65
C ILE A 205 -6.79 16.31 -10.67
N LYS A 206 -6.74 17.63 -10.48
CA LYS A 206 -5.50 18.38 -10.28
C LYS A 206 -5.02 18.23 -8.85
N MET A 207 -3.76 17.83 -8.68
CA MET A 207 -3.13 17.80 -7.37
C MET A 207 -2.38 19.11 -7.11
N GLN A 208 -2.51 19.65 -5.90
CA GLN A 208 -1.76 20.79 -5.41
C GLN A 208 -1.18 20.48 -4.03
N THR A 209 -0.06 21.11 -3.67
CA THR A 209 0.49 21.05 -2.31
C THR A 209 0.52 22.46 -1.73
N GLU A 210 -0.09 22.65 -0.56
CA GLU A 210 -0.08 23.89 0.23
C GLU A 210 0.21 23.51 1.68
N LEU A 211 1.48 23.41 2.04
CA LEU A 211 1.89 23.00 3.38
C LEU A 211 1.69 24.17 4.36
N CYS A 212 0.90 23.94 5.41
CA CYS A 212 0.78 24.84 6.56
C CYS A 212 1.93 24.67 7.54
#